data_AF-A0A645IFL9-F1
#
_entry.id   AF-A0A645IFL9-F1
#
_cell.length_a   1.000
_cell.length_b   1.000
_cell.length_c   1.000
_cell.angle_alpha   90.00
_cell.angle_beta   90.00
_cell.angle_gamma   90.00
#
_symmetry.space_group_name_H-M   'P 1'
#
loop_
_entity.id
_entity.type
_entity.pdbx_description
1 polymer ?
#
loop_
_entity_poly.entity_id
_entity_poly.type
_entity_poly.pdbx_seq_one_letter_code
_entity_poly.pdbx_strand_id
1 'polypeptide(L)'
;MTKVLTSGPYYYVFLDGDSKPHVVDKQKRCNCERENCPAVKAVYEYLKNGGQRAIEARSLPEKCPICGEAIIPDHQLDGAYTKEPGWKCEKGGKHHFYQAKTAQIKANFAKNPWLFKPNPETGYPGILRSELLTAEECAEARRREFMATGYNPAA
;
A
#
# COMPACT_ATOMS: atom_id res chain seq x y z
N MET A 1 -23.76 -18.27 -13.52
CA MET A 1 -23.19 -17.39 -12.50
C MET A 1 -21.92 -16.74 -13.03
N THR A 2 -21.90 -15.40 -13.16
CA THR A 2 -20.68 -14.68 -13.57
C THR A 2 -19.62 -14.72 -12.47
N LYS A 3 -18.42 -15.19 -12.79
CA LYS A 3 -17.28 -15.25 -11.86
C LYS A 3 -16.15 -14.36 -12.34
N VAL A 4 -15.61 -13.53 -11.44
CA VAL A 4 -14.44 -12.67 -11.70
C VAL A 4 -13.28 -13.16 -10.85
N LEU A 5 -12.15 -13.42 -11.49
CA LEU A 5 -10.87 -13.74 -10.86
C LEU A 5 -9.82 -12.70 -11.25
N THR A 6 -8.88 -12.41 -10.37
CA THR A 6 -7.75 -11.54 -10.64
C THR A 6 -6.48 -12.37 -10.81
N SER A 7 -5.67 -12.06 -11.81
CA SER A 7 -4.32 -12.63 -11.94
C SER A 7 -3.41 -11.64 -12.65
N GLY A 8 -2.33 -11.25 -11.97
CA GLY A 8 -1.44 -10.19 -12.46
C GLY A 8 -2.21 -8.91 -12.80
N PRO A 9 -1.99 -8.30 -13.98
CA PRO A 9 -2.66 -7.07 -14.38
C PRO A 9 -4.03 -7.26 -15.03
N TYR A 10 -4.57 -8.48 -15.03
CA TYR A 10 -5.79 -8.82 -15.75
C TYR A 10 -6.92 -9.30 -14.82
N TYR A 11 -8.15 -9.08 -15.28
CA TYR A 11 -9.35 -9.70 -14.75
C TYR A 11 -9.81 -10.82 -15.68
N TYR A 12 -9.99 -12.01 -15.14
CA TYR A 12 -10.53 -13.16 -15.85
C TYR A 12 -12.00 -13.30 -15.49
N VAL A 13 -12.87 -13.11 -16.48
CA VAL A 13 -14.32 -13.13 -16.31
C VAL A 13 -14.90 -14.34 -17.02
N PHE A 14 -15.61 -15.17 -16.26
CA PHE A 14 -16.35 -16.32 -16.77
C PHE A 14 -17.81 -15.93 -16.88
N LEU A 15 -18.29 -15.74 -18.11
CA LEU A 15 -19.71 -15.49 -18.41
C LEU A 15 -20.41 -16.82 -18.69
N ASP A 16 -21.70 -16.89 -18.38
CA ASP A 16 -22.50 -18.09 -18.66
C ASP A 16 -22.63 -18.33 -20.17
N GLY A 17 -22.32 -19.55 -20.60
CA GLY A 17 -22.42 -19.95 -22.01
C GLY A 17 -21.15 -19.71 -22.84
N ASP A 18 -20.16 -19.01 -22.31
CA ASP A 18 -18.87 -18.85 -22.99
C ASP A 18 -17.92 -20.01 -22.68
N SER A 19 -17.27 -20.54 -23.71
CA SER A 19 -16.30 -21.64 -23.60
C SER A 19 -14.92 -21.20 -23.11
N LYS A 20 -14.62 -19.90 -23.16
CA LYS A 20 -13.34 -19.32 -22.73
C LYS A 20 -13.59 -18.09 -21.85
N PRO A 21 -12.72 -17.85 -20.85
CA PRO A 21 -12.81 -16.63 -20.06
C PRO A 21 -12.49 -15.41 -20.90
N HIS A 22 -13.20 -14.33 -20.62
CA HIS A 22 -12.85 -12.99 -21.08
C HIS A 22 -11.70 -12.46 -20.23
N VAL A 23 -10.69 -11.91 -20.89
CA VAL A 23 -9.55 -11.29 -20.24
C VAL A 23 -9.69 -9.78 -20.39
N VAL A 24 -9.94 -9.10 -19.28
CA VAL A 24 -10.16 -7.66 -19.25
C VAL A 24 -8.94 -6.98 -18.62
N ASP A 25 -8.38 -6.00 -19.32
CA ASP A 25 -7.28 -5.18 -18.81
C ASP A 25 -7.79 -3.98 -17.99
N LYS A 26 -6.86 -3.26 -17.36
CA LYS A 26 -7.19 -2.06 -16.58
C LYS A 26 -7.68 -0.88 -17.41
N GLN A 27 -7.46 -0.90 -18.73
CA GLN A 27 -7.95 0.08 -19.69
C GLN A 27 -9.36 -0.25 -20.18
N LYS A 28 -10.04 -1.22 -19.55
CA LYS A 28 -11.41 -1.66 -19.89
C LYS A 28 -11.50 -2.30 -21.28
N ARG A 29 -10.40 -2.84 -21.79
CA ARG A 29 -10.40 -3.61 -23.04
C ARG A 29 -10.51 -5.08 -22.72
N CYS A 30 -11.38 -5.75 -23.46
CA CYS A 30 -11.55 -7.19 -23.39
C CYS A 30 -10.86 -7.86 -24.58
N ASN A 31 -10.26 -9.03 -24.36
CA ASN A 31 -9.66 -9.84 -25.43
C ASN A 31 -10.65 -10.27 -26.52
N CYS A 32 -11.97 -10.13 -26.33
CA CYS A 32 -12.96 -10.42 -27.35
C CYS A 32 -13.28 -9.22 -28.28
N GLU A 33 -12.65 -8.06 -28.05
CA GLU A 33 -12.71 -6.86 -28.91
C GLU A 33 -14.10 -6.24 -29.15
N ARG A 34 -15.15 -6.70 -28.47
CA ARG A 34 -16.49 -6.09 -28.53
C ARG A 34 -16.54 -4.80 -27.73
N GLU A 35 -17.02 -3.70 -28.32
CA GLU A 35 -17.13 -2.38 -27.67
C GLU A 35 -17.93 -2.40 -26.35
N ASN A 36 -18.98 -3.22 -26.27
CA ASN A 36 -19.84 -3.34 -25.09
C ASN A 36 -19.83 -4.76 -24.51
N CYS A 37 -18.63 -5.33 -24.32
CA CYS A 37 -18.49 -6.65 -23.75
C CYS A 37 -19.09 -6.73 -22.33
N PRO A 38 -20.02 -7.67 -22.04
CA PRO A 38 -20.57 -7.87 -20.70
C PRO A 38 -19.51 -8.15 -19.63
N ALA A 39 -18.36 -8.72 -20.01
CA ALA A 39 -17.26 -8.97 -19.09
C ALA A 39 -16.69 -7.68 -18.49
N VAL A 40 -16.61 -6.59 -19.26
CA VAL A 40 -16.13 -5.28 -18.77
C VAL A 40 -17.10 -4.72 -17.73
N LYS A 41 -18.40 -4.87 -17.97
CA LYS A 41 -19.45 -4.48 -17.00
C LYS A 41 -19.35 -5.31 -15.71
N ALA A 42 -19.12 -6.62 -15.83
CA ALA A 42 -18.93 -7.50 -14.68
C ALA A 42 -17.71 -7.11 -13.83
N VAL A 43 -16.59 -6.71 -14.45
CA VAL A 43 -15.42 -6.17 -13.72
C VAL A 43 -15.77 -4.88 -12.99
N TYR A 44 -16.53 -3.98 -13.63
CA TYR A 44 -16.97 -2.75 -12.99
C TYR A 44 -17.83 -3.01 -11.75
N GLU A 45 -18.81 -3.92 -11.85
CA GLU A 45 -19.66 -4.30 -10.71
C GLU A 45 -18.86 -5.00 -9.61
N TYR A 46 -17.95 -5.91 -9.98
CA TYR A 46 -17.04 -6.58 -9.06
C TYR A 46 -16.23 -5.55 -8.25
N LEU A 47 -15.60 -4.58 -8.90
CA LEU A 47 -14.85 -3.52 -8.23
C LEU A 47 -15.74 -2.59 -7.39
N LYS A 48 -16.92 -2.23 -7.89
CA LYS A 48 -17.89 -1.39 -7.16
C LYS A 48 -18.34 -2.04 -5.85
N ASN A 49 -18.45 -3.37 -5.82
CA ASN A 49 -18.82 -4.15 -4.65
C ASN A 49 -17.64 -4.50 -3.73
N GLY A 50 -16.48 -3.86 -3.90
CA GLY A 50 -15.30 -4.10 -3.07
C GLY A 50 -14.43 -5.29 -3.52
N GLY A 51 -14.63 -5.77 -4.76
CA GLY A 51 -13.79 -6.79 -5.38
C GLY A 51 -12.33 -6.37 -5.49
N GLN A 52 -11.45 -7.37 -5.52
CA GLN A 52 -10.01 -7.17 -5.55
C GLN A 52 -9.57 -6.49 -6.85
N ARG A 53 -8.71 -5.47 -6.77
CA ARG A 53 -8.12 -4.89 -7.98
C ARG A 53 -7.03 -5.80 -8.51
N ALA A 54 -6.94 -5.93 -9.83
CA ALA A 54 -5.78 -6.54 -10.48
C ALA A 54 -4.48 -5.79 -10.09
N ILE A 55 -3.34 -6.48 -10.06
CA ILE A 55 -2.02 -5.93 -9.71
C ILE A 55 -1.55 -4.98 -10.82
N GLU A 56 -0.80 -3.91 -10.51
CA GLU A 56 -0.11 -3.13 -11.56
C GLU A 56 1.14 -3.91 -12.04
N ALA A 57 1.31 -4.14 -13.35
CA ALA A 57 2.41 -4.97 -13.88
C ALA A 57 3.82 -4.48 -13.49
N ARG A 58 3.97 -3.21 -13.10
CA ARG A 58 5.26 -2.58 -12.72
C ARG A 58 5.65 -2.69 -11.24
N SER A 59 4.86 -3.37 -10.41
CA SER A 59 4.89 -3.08 -8.96
C SER A 59 5.43 -4.19 -8.06
N LEU A 60 5.82 -5.34 -8.62
CA LEU A 60 6.56 -6.39 -7.90
C LEU A 60 8.05 -6.37 -8.27
N PRO A 61 8.95 -6.51 -7.29
CA PRO A 61 10.38 -6.63 -7.58
C PRO A 61 10.66 -8.00 -8.25
N GLU A 62 11.56 -8.06 -9.21
CA GLU A 62 11.90 -9.32 -9.91
C GLU A 62 12.49 -10.37 -8.95
N LYS A 63 13.25 -9.90 -7.96
CA LYS A 63 13.91 -10.70 -6.92
C LYS A 63 13.80 -10.00 -5.58
N CYS A 64 14.00 -10.75 -4.50
CA CYS A 64 13.98 -10.21 -3.15
C CYS A 64 15.08 -9.15 -2.99
N PRO A 65 14.75 -7.89 -2.70
CA PRO A 65 15.75 -6.82 -2.56
C PRO A 65 16.68 -6.97 -1.34
N ILE A 66 16.36 -7.90 -0.42
CA ILE A 66 17.18 -8.18 0.77
C ILE A 66 18.21 -9.27 0.52
N CYS A 67 17.88 -10.30 -0.27
CA CYS A 67 18.72 -11.49 -0.40
C CYS A 67 18.88 -12.04 -1.82
N GLY A 68 18.22 -11.44 -2.82
CA GLY A 68 18.31 -11.84 -4.23
C GLY A 68 17.49 -13.06 -4.63
N GLU A 69 16.86 -13.76 -3.70
CA GLU A 69 16.04 -14.95 -3.99
C GLU A 69 14.72 -14.61 -4.68
N ALA A 70 14.06 -15.63 -5.24
CA ALA A 70 12.74 -15.45 -5.83
C ALA A 70 11.71 -14.94 -4.82
N ILE A 71 10.71 -14.24 -5.35
CA ILE A 71 9.58 -13.74 -4.59
C ILE A 71 8.30 -14.43 -5.06
N ILE A 72 7.40 -14.65 -4.11
CA ILE A 72 6.07 -15.18 -4.37
C ILE A 72 5.08 -14.05 -4.07
N PRO A 73 4.18 -13.69 -5.01
CA PRO A 73 3.12 -12.73 -4.74
C PRO A 73 2.28 -13.14 -3.52
N ASP A 74 1.96 -12.18 -2.65
CA ASP A 74 1.15 -12.42 -1.46
C ASP A 74 0.15 -11.28 -1.27
N HIS A 75 -1.10 -11.56 -1.65
CA HIS A 75 -2.19 -10.60 -1.63
C HIS A 75 -2.62 -10.14 -0.23
N GLN A 76 -2.28 -10.90 0.82
CA GLN A 76 -2.55 -10.45 2.18
C GLN A 76 -1.66 -9.27 2.58
N LEU A 77 -0.58 -9.04 1.83
CA LEU A 77 0.36 -7.94 2.01
C LEU A 77 0.15 -6.81 0.99
N ASP A 78 -0.91 -6.89 0.17
CA ASP A 78 -1.26 -5.82 -0.75
C ASP A 78 -1.58 -4.55 0.04
N GLY A 79 -0.96 -3.43 -0.36
CA GLY A 79 -1.14 -2.15 0.29
C GLY A 79 -2.53 -1.58 0.02
N ALA A 80 -3.39 -1.56 1.04
CA ALA A 80 -4.76 -1.05 0.92
C ALA A 80 -4.81 0.41 0.43
N TYR A 81 -3.84 1.24 0.84
CA TYR A 81 -3.77 2.66 0.48
C TYR A 81 -2.76 2.94 -0.62
N THR A 82 -1.59 2.31 -0.59
CA THR A 82 -0.52 2.52 -1.59
C THR A 82 -0.85 1.85 -2.93
N LYS A 83 -1.78 0.88 -2.93
CA LYS A 83 -2.13 0.05 -4.09
C LYS A 83 -0.92 -0.72 -4.66
N GLU A 84 0.13 -0.87 -3.85
CA GLU A 84 1.32 -1.65 -4.19
C GLU A 84 1.06 -3.12 -3.84
N PRO A 85 1.48 -4.07 -4.69
CA PRO A 85 1.30 -5.48 -4.46
C PRO A 85 2.24 -5.99 -3.36
N GLY A 86 1.71 -6.92 -2.59
CA GLY A 86 2.40 -7.67 -1.57
C GLY A 86 3.18 -8.84 -2.16
N TRP A 87 4.25 -9.21 -1.47
CA TRP A 87 5.06 -10.36 -1.83
C TRP A 87 5.75 -10.93 -0.60
N LYS A 88 6.17 -12.19 -0.69
CA LYS A 88 7.02 -12.86 0.30
C LYS A 88 8.27 -13.39 -0.40
N CYS A 89 9.40 -13.35 0.28
CA CYS A 89 10.62 -13.99 -0.18
C CYS A 89 10.54 -15.51 0.02
N GLU A 90 11.06 -16.32 -0.89
CA GLU A 90 11.13 -17.77 -0.69
C GLU A 90 11.97 -18.16 0.55
N LYS A 91 13.08 -17.45 0.77
CA LYS A 91 13.99 -17.71 1.90
C LYS A 91 13.59 -16.97 3.18
N GLY A 92 13.26 -15.69 3.07
CA GLY A 92 12.99 -14.81 4.23
C GLY A 92 11.51 -14.54 4.50
N GLY A 93 10.59 -15.15 3.75
CA GLY A 93 9.15 -15.00 3.92
C GLY A 93 8.70 -13.53 3.89
N LYS A 94 7.72 -13.23 4.75
CA LYS A 94 7.16 -11.87 4.95
C LYS A 94 8.14 -10.91 5.64
N HIS A 95 9.14 -11.43 6.37
CA HIS A 95 10.11 -10.58 7.08
C HIS A 95 10.90 -9.70 6.11
N HIS A 96 11.40 -10.26 5.00
CA HIS A 96 12.11 -9.49 3.98
C HIS A 96 11.23 -8.45 3.28
N PHE A 97 9.92 -8.71 3.13
CA PHE A 97 8.99 -7.72 2.63
C PHE A 97 8.91 -6.51 3.57
N TYR A 98 8.71 -6.73 4.88
CA TYR A 98 8.65 -5.65 5.86
C TYR A 98 9.98 -4.91 5.98
N GLN A 99 11.11 -5.62 5.89
CA GLN A 99 12.43 -4.99 5.89
C GLN A 99 12.62 -4.07 4.67
N ALA A 100 12.23 -4.53 3.47
CA ALA A 100 12.28 -3.73 2.26
C ALA A 100 11.38 -2.48 2.36
N LYS A 101 10.14 -2.63 2.84
CA LYS A 101 9.22 -1.50 3.07
C LYS A 101 9.77 -0.52 4.11
N THR A 102 10.34 -1.02 5.20
CA THR A 102 10.96 -0.19 6.23
C THR A 102 12.13 0.62 5.68
N ALA A 103 12.99 0.00 4.84
CA ALA A 103 14.08 0.70 4.18
C ALA A 103 13.57 1.81 3.26
N GLN A 104 12.50 1.55 2.49
CA GLN A 104 11.85 2.56 1.65
C GLN A 104 11.29 3.72 2.48
N ILE A 105 10.61 3.45 3.60
CA ILE A 105 10.08 4.48 4.51
C ILE A 105 11.22 5.32 5.08
N LYS A 106 12.31 4.69 5.56
CA LYS A 106 13.49 5.39 6.06
C LYS A 106 14.12 6.29 5.00
N ALA A 107 14.26 5.80 3.77
CA ALA A 107 14.77 6.60 2.66
C ALA A 107 13.85 7.80 2.35
N ASN A 108 12.53 7.60 2.41
CA ASN A 108 11.56 8.69 2.22
C ASN A 108 11.62 9.72 3.35
N PHE A 109 11.82 9.29 4.60
CA PHE A 109 12.01 10.19 5.73
C PHE A 109 13.30 10.99 5.62
N ALA A 110 14.39 10.37 5.15
CA ALA A 110 15.63 11.07 4.89
C ALA A 110 15.49 12.14 3.79
N LYS A 111 14.64 11.90 2.78
CA LYS A 111 14.35 12.87 1.71
C LYS A 111 13.38 13.97 2.12
N ASN A 112 12.46 13.69 3.04
CA ASN A 112 11.46 14.63 3.51
C ASN A 112 11.50 14.74 5.03
N PRO A 113 12.15 15.78 5.60
CA PRO A 113 12.28 15.92 7.04
C PRO A 113 10.97 16.33 7.73
N TRP A 114 9.96 16.79 6.98
CA TRP A 114 8.70 17.29 7.51
C TRP A 114 7.76 16.17 7.96
N LEU A 115 7.40 16.17 9.24
CA LEU A 115 6.30 15.37 9.76
C LEU A 115 4.98 15.91 9.23
N PHE A 116 4.76 17.21 9.41
CA PHE A 116 3.69 17.99 8.79
C PHE A 116 4.33 19.12 7.99
N LYS A 117 3.98 19.23 6.70
CA LYS A 117 4.55 20.28 5.86
C LYS A 117 3.98 21.65 6.23
N PRO A 118 4.75 22.74 6.05
CA PRO A 118 4.20 24.08 6.18
C PRO A 118 3.06 24.28 5.18
N ASN A 119 2.05 25.06 5.60
CA ASN A 119 0.99 25.53 4.72
C ASN A 119 1.05 27.07 4.64
N PRO A 120 1.61 27.63 3.54
CA PRO A 120 1.69 29.08 3.35
C PRO A 120 0.34 29.78 3.34
N GLU A 121 -0.72 29.11 2.87
CA GLU A 121 -2.06 29.72 2.74
C GLU A 121 -2.71 29.99 4.09
N THR A 122 -2.46 29.12 5.06
CA THR A 122 -2.97 29.26 6.43
C THR A 122 -1.93 29.87 7.39
N GLY A 123 -0.72 30.17 6.91
CA GLY A 123 0.41 30.58 7.74
C GLY A 123 0.91 29.49 8.71
N TYR A 124 0.54 28.22 8.50
CA TYR A 124 0.97 27.13 9.39
C TYR A 124 2.44 26.79 9.12
N PRO A 125 3.34 26.86 10.14
CA PRO A 125 4.78 26.73 9.93
C PRO A 125 5.25 25.30 9.64
N GLY A 126 4.39 24.29 9.83
CA GLY A 126 4.80 22.89 9.73
C GLY A 126 5.51 22.39 10.99
N ILE A 127 5.83 21.10 10.99
CA ILE A 127 6.57 20.42 12.05
C ILE A 127 7.58 19.47 11.40
N LEU A 128 8.84 19.59 11.79
CA LEU A 128 9.92 18.68 11.43
C LEU A 128 9.86 17.42 12.29
N ARG A 129 10.28 16.29 11.71
CA ARG A 129 10.41 15.04 12.48
C ARG A 129 11.43 15.15 13.61
N SER A 130 12.44 16.01 13.47
CA SER A 130 13.45 16.27 14.51
C SER A 130 12.92 17.06 15.71
N GLU A 131 11.74 17.67 15.60
CA GLU A 131 11.08 18.38 16.71
C GLU A 131 10.25 17.44 17.59
N LEU A 132 10.08 16.18 17.17
CA LEU A 132 9.43 15.18 18.00
C LEU A 132 10.37 14.71 19.09
N LEU A 133 9.97 14.94 20.33
CA LEU A 133 10.61 14.36 21.50
C LEU A 133 10.36 12.86 21.56
N THR A 134 11.36 12.09 21.99
CA THR A 134 11.16 10.69 22.35
C THR A 134 10.30 10.57 23.61
N ALA A 135 9.83 9.35 23.90
CA ALA A 135 9.06 9.09 25.11
C ALA A 135 9.89 9.40 26.39
N GLU A 136 11.19 9.11 26.34
CA GLU A 136 12.15 9.41 27.40
C GLU A 136 12.34 10.92 27.57
N GLU A 137 12.54 11.66 26.48
CA GLU A 137 12.66 13.11 26.51
C GLU A 137 11.38 13.78 27.02
N CYS A 138 10.21 13.28 26.63
CA CYS A 138 8.92 13.72 27.16
C CYS A 138 8.77 13.41 28.66
N ALA A 139 9.27 12.27 29.13
CA ALA A 139 9.23 11.90 30.54
C ALA A 139 10.18 12.77 31.37
N GLU A 140 11.36 13.09 30.85
CA GLU A 140 12.30 13.99 31.50
C GLU A 140 11.75 15.42 31.56
N ALA A 141 11.20 15.94 30.46
CA ALA A 141 10.59 17.27 30.43
C ALA A 141 9.46 17.40 31.46
N ARG A 142 8.57 16.40 31.54
CA ARG A 142 7.50 16.36 32.55
C ARG A 142 8.04 16.33 33.98
N ARG A 143 9.12 15.57 34.22
CA ARG A 143 9.75 15.50 35.54
C ARG A 143 10.35 16.85 35.94
N ARG A 144 11.03 17.53 35.01
CA ARG A 144 11.60 18.86 35.24
C ARG A 144 10.52 19.88 35.59
N GLU A 145 9.42 19.89 34.83
CA GLU A 145 8.28 20.77 35.10
C GLU A 145 7.69 20.52 36.49
N PHE A 146 7.40 19.25 36.83
CA PHE A 146 6.88 18.88 38.14
C PHE A 146 7.79 19.32 39.29
N MET A 147 9.11 19.15 39.15
CA MET A 147 10.07 19.59 40.17
C MET A 147 10.13 21.12 40.30
N ALA A 148 9.91 21.86 39.21
CA ALA A 148 9.99 23.31 39.21
C ALA A 148 8.69 23.98 39.72
N THR A 149 7.53 23.44 39.36
CA THR A 149 6.23 24.10 39.58
C THR A 149 5.28 23.33 40.48
N GLY A 150 5.57 22.05 40.79
CA GLY A 150 4.67 21.16 41.52
C GLY A 150 3.47 20.68 40.68
N TYR A 151 3.32 21.17 39.45
CA TYR A 151 2.25 20.76 38.55
C TYR A 151 2.60 19.44 37.86
N ASN A 152 1.73 18.43 38.02
CA ASN A 152 1.84 17.16 37.30
C ASN A 152 0.78 17.12 36.18
N PRO A 153 1.16 17.34 34.91
CA PRO A 153 0.22 17.30 33.78
C PRO A 153 -0.36 15.90 33.50
N ALA A 154 0.11 14.86 34.20
CA ALA A 154 -0.38 13.50 34.09
C ALA A 154 -1.16 13.02 35.33
N ALA A 155 -1.40 13.90 36.32
CA ALA A 155 -2.24 13.61 37.49
C ALA A 155 -3.74 13.74 37.17
#